data_AF-A0A0G0KH40-F1
#
_entry.id   AF-A0A0G0KH40-F1
#
_cell.length_a   1.000
_cell.length_b   1.000
_cell.length_c   1.000
_cell.angle_alpha   90.00
_cell.angle_beta   90.00
_cell.angle_gamma   90.00
#
_symmetry.space_group_name_H-M   'P 1'
#
loop_
_entity.id
_entity.type
_entity.pdbx_description
1 polymer ?
#
loop_
_entity_poly.entity_id
_entity_poly.type
_entity_poly.pdbx_seq_one_letter_code
_entity_poly.pdbx_strand_id
1 'polypeptide(L)'
;MVKSKGDIKRDPKEKINLYLAFGKASEISFNLVFLPIILLFFGLFIDKTLNTTPLFIVIGSMAGLFFAVYKAIKIKDQIYKKNEKT
;
A
#
# COMPACT_ATOMS: atom_id res chain seq x y z
N MET A 1 17.39 -40.28 -19.40
CA MET A 1 15.92 -40.27 -19.20
C MET A 1 15.61 -39.24 -18.12
N VAL A 2 15.35 -37.99 -18.51
CA VAL A 2 15.17 -36.87 -17.56
C VAL A 2 13.68 -36.76 -17.23
N LYS A 3 13.35 -36.90 -15.94
CA LYS A 3 11.98 -36.83 -15.43
C LYS A 3 11.54 -35.37 -15.44
N SER A 4 10.66 -35.01 -16.38
CA SER A 4 10.08 -33.67 -16.49
C SER A 4 9.40 -33.31 -15.17
N LYS A 5 9.81 -32.19 -14.56
CA LYS A 5 9.21 -31.62 -13.35
C LYS A 5 7.74 -31.34 -13.64
N GLY A 6 6.88 -31.99 -12.87
CA GLY A 6 5.44 -32.04 -13.08
C GLY A 6 4.82 -30.66 -13.24
N ASP A 7 3.98 -30.58 -14.25
CA ASP A 7 3.05 -29.50 -14.49
C ASP A 7 2.21 -29.30 -13.22
N ILE A 8 2.34 -28.11 -12.61
CA ILE A 8 1.42 -27.66 -11.57
C ILE A 8 0.05 -27.57 -12.26
N LYS A 9 -0.78 -28.62 -12.11
CA LYS A 9 -2.18 -28.61 -12.51
C LYS A 9 -2.87 -27.50 -11.72
N ARG A 10 -2.97 -26.31 -12.32
CA ARG A 10 -3.79 -25.22 -11.80
C ARG A 10 -5.23 -25.71 -11.81
N ASP A 11 -5.80 -25.82 -10.61
CA ASP A 11 -7.17 -26.28 -10.42
C ASP A 11 -8.12 -25.29 -11.13
N PRO A 12 -8.89 -25.71 -12.16
CA PRO A 12 -9.72 -24.80 -12.96
C PRO A 12 -10.89 -24.19 -12.17
N LYS A 13 -11.06 -24.58 -10.90
CA LYS A 13 -12.04 -24.02 -9.96
C LYS A 13 -11.57 -22.79 -9.20
N GLU A 14 -10.29 -22.43 -9.26
CA GLU A 14 -9.81 -21.16 -8.72
C GLU A 14 -10.13 -20.04 -9.73
N LYS A 15 -11.42 -19.71 -9.83
CA LYS A 15 -11.84 -18.47 -10.50
C LYS A 15 -11.36 -17.33 -9.61
N ILE A 16 -10.13 -16.88 -9.84
CA ILE A 16 -9.62 -15.62 -9.26
C ILE A 16 -10.65 -14.58 -9.63
N ASN A 17 -11.42 -14.15 -8.64
CA ASN A 17 -12.50 -13.21 -8.84
C ASN A 17 -11.82 -11.85 -9.04
N LEU A 18 -11.38 -11.57 -10.27
CA LEU A 18 -10.48 -10.47 -10.63
C LEU A 18 -11.01 -9.15 -10.09
N TYR A 19 -12.34 -8.97 -10.10
CA TYR A 19 -13.02 -7.83 -9.52
C TYR A 19 -12.77 -7.70 -8.01
N LEU A 20 -12.83 -8.80 -7.27
CA LEU A 20 -12.56 -8.83 -5.82
C LEU A 20 -11.08 -8.57 -5.51
N ALA A 21 -10.17 -9.16 -6.28
CA ALA A 21 -8.74 -8.95 -6.12
C ALA A 21 -8.35 -7.49 -6.44
N PHE A 22 -8.91 -6.94 -7.51
CA PHE A 22 -8.74 -5.54 -7.89
C PHE A 22 -9.32 -4.60 -6.83
N GLY A 23 -10.52 -4.89 -6.32
CA GLY A 23 -11.14 -4.11 -5.24
C GLY A 23 -10.26 -4.03 -4.01
N LYS A 24 -9.71 -5.16 -3.55
CA LYS A 24 -8.77 -5.19 -2.41
C LYS A 24 -7.46 -4.45 -2.70
N ALA A 25 -6.89 -4.63 -3.88
CA ALA A 25 -5.67 -3.93 -4.27
C ALA A 25 -5.88 -2.41 -4.33
N SER A 26 -7.02 -1.98 -4.86
CA SER A 26 -7.44 -0.57 -4.91
C SER A 26 -7.62 0.01 -3.52
N GLU A 27 -8.33 -0.67 -2.62
CA GLU A 27 -8.53 -0.25 -1.23
C GLU A 27 -7.20 -0.06 -0.50
N ILE A 28 -6.29 -1.02 -0.63
CA ILE A 28 -4.95 -0.95 -0.03
C ILE A 28 -4.16 0.24 -0.60
N SER A 29 -4.21 0.42 -1.92
CA SER A 29 -3.51 1.51 -2.62
C SER A 29 -4.03 2.87 -2.17
N PHE A 30 -5.36 3.05 -2.14
CA PHE A 30 -6.00 4.27 -1.64
C PHE A 30 -5.60 4.55 -0.19
N ASN A 31 -5.70 3.57 0.70
CA ASN A 31 -5.37 3.76 2.11
C ASN A 31 -3.88 4.07 2.36
N LEU A 32 -3.01 3.70 1.41
CA LEU A 32 -1.59 4.00 1.45
C LEU A 32 -1.29 5.44 1.00
N VAL A 33 -1.91 5.90 -0.10
CA VAL A 33 -1.63 7.22 -0.70
C VAL A 33 -2.49 8.36 -0.13
N PHE A 34 -3.65 8.04 0.44
CA PHE A 34 -4.61 9.03 0.93
C PHE A 34 -4.04 9.91 2.04
N LEU A 35 -3.32 9.30 3.00
CA LEU A 35 -2.75 10.03 4.14
C LEU A 35 -1.61 10.99 3.74
N PRO A 36 -0.63 10.59 2.90
CA PRO A 36 0.34 11.51 2.31
C PRO A 36 -0.30 12.70 1.59
N ILE A 37 -1.37 12.47 0.81
CA ILE A 37 -2.07 13.53 0.07
C ILE A 37 -2.71 14.53 1.04
N ILE A 38 -3.40 14.04 2.08
CA ILE A 38 -4.01 14.91 3.10
C ILE A 38 -2.95 15.76 3.82
N LEU A 39 -1.83 15.15 4.22
CA LEU A 39 -0.74 15.85 4.88
C LEU A 39 -0.14 16.95 3.99
N LEU A 40 -0.06 16.72 2.68
CA LEU A 40 0.37 17.71 1.69
C LEU A 40 -0.59 18.91 1.63
N PHE A 41 -1.91 18.67 1.56
CA PHE A 41 -2.90 19.75 1.59
C PHE A 41 -2.88 20.52 2.91
N PHE A 42 -2.71 19.82 4.03
CA PHE A 42 -2.61 20.45 5.35
C PHE A 42 -1.33 21.30 5.47
N GLY A 43 -0.20 20.79 4.98
CA GLY A 43 1.06 21.54 4.91
C GLY A 43 0.94 22.79 4.04
N LEU A 44 0.32 22.66 2.85
CA LEU A 44 0.05 23.80 1.97
C LEU A 44 -0.85 24.85 2.63
N PHE A 45 -1.88 24.40 3.37
CA PHE A 45 -2.77 25.30 4.08
C PHE A 45 -2.01 26.09 5.15
N ILE A 46 -1.20 25.42 5.98
CA ILE A 46 -0.39 26.07 7.02
C ILE A 46 0.63 27.02 6.40
N ASP A 47 1.35 26.59 5.36
CA ASP A 47 2.35 27.41 4.68
C ASP A 47 1.72 28.72 4.15
N LYS A 48 0.51 28.63 3.57
CA LYS A 48 -0.26 29.81 3.14
C LYS A 48 -0.74 30.67 4.31
N THR A 49 -1.24 30.07 5.39
CA THR A 49 -1.74 30.81 6.56
C THR A 49 -0.63 31.58 7.27
N LEU A 50 0.58 31.01 7.34
CA LEU A 50 1.72 31.58 8.04
C LEU A 50 2.67 32.37 7.12
N ASN A 51 2.40 32.45 5.82
CA ASN A 51 3.29 33.04 4.80
C ASN A 51 4.72 32.49 4.90
N THR A 52 4.88 31.22 5.24
CA THR A 52 6.17 30.56 5.28
C THR A 52 6.59 30.11 3.88
N THR A 53 7.88 29.91 3.68
CA THR A 53 8.37 29.04 2.59
C THR A 53 7.71 27.66 2.70
N PRO A 54 7.69 26.81 1.65
CA PRO A 54 6.97 25.53 1.62
C PRO A 54 7.56 24.47 2.58
N LEU A 55 7.67 24.81 3.85
CA LEU A 55 8.35 24.09 4.91
C LEU A 55 7.43 23.00 5.45
N PHE A 56 6.16 23.32 5.72
CA PHE A 56 5.19 22.35 6.20
C PHE A 56 4.81 21.33 5.12
N ILE A 57 4.85 21.73 3.84
CA ILE A 57 4.77 20.79 2.72
C ILE A 57 5.93 19.77 2.74
N VAL A 58 7.17 20.23 2.92
CA VAL A 58 8.35 19.34 2.96
C VAL A 58 8.29 18.39 4.15
N ILE A 59 8.01 18.92 5.35
CA ILE A 59 7.88 18.13 6.57
C ILE A 59 6.72 17.13 6.45
N GLY A 60 5.56 17.57 5.97
CA GLY A 60 4.39 16.74 5.75
C GLY A 60 4.62 15.63 4.72
N SER A 61 5.39 15.93 3.66
CA SER A 61 5.78 14.94 2.65
C SER A 61 6.71 13.87 3.22
N MET A 62 7.72 14.27 4.00
CA MET A 62 8.60 13.32 4.70
C MET A 62 7.81 12.45 5.68
N ALA A 63 6.97 13.05 6.52
CA ALA A 63 6.13 12.33 7.48
C ALA A 63 5.16 11.37 6.78
N GLY A 64 4.51 11.81 5.70
CA GLY A 64 3.62 10.97 4.89
C GLY A 64 4.33 9.78 4.26
N LEU A 65 5.55 9.99 3.74
CA LEU A 65 6.37 8.92 3.18
C LEU A 65 6.76 7.89 4.26
N PHE A 66 7.26 8.35 5.42
CA PHE A 66 7.58 7.47 6.54
C PHE A 66 6.37 6.64 6.98
N PHE A 67 5.20 7.27 7.08
CA PHE A 67 3.97 6.60 7.48
C PHE A 67 3.51 5.57 6.44
N ALA A 68 3.62 5.89 5.15
CA ALA A 68 3.30 4.96 4.07
C ALA A 68 4.21 3.72 4.12
N VAL A 69 5.53 3.91 4.26
CA VAL A 69 6.49 2.81 4.39
C VAL A 69 6.16 1.95 5.61
N TYR A 70 5.90 2.56 6.77
CA TYR A 70 5.53 1.84 7.98
C TYR A 70 4.25 1.01 7.80
N LYS A 71 3.21 1.58 7.18
CA LYS A 71 1.97 0.85 6.85
C LYS A 71 2.25 -0.32 5.90
N ALA A 72 3.06 -0.13 4.87
CA ALA A 72 3.40 -1.17 3.91
C ALA A 72 4.11 -2.36 4.58
N ILE A 73 5.07 -2.09 5.49
CA ILE A 73 5.75 -3.13 6.28
C ILE A 73 4.75 -3.88 7.15
N LYS A 74 3.86 -3.16 7.85
CA LYS A 74 2.83 -3.78 8.69
C LYS A 74 1.87 -4.67 7.89
N ILE A 75 1.47 -4.25 6.70
CA ILE A 75 0.62 -5.04 5.80
C ILE A 75 1.34 -6.33 5.37
N LYS A 76 2.63 -6.23 4.98
CA LYS A 76 3.46 -7.39 4.65
C LYS A 76 3.47 -8.40 5.81
N ASP A 77 3.72 -7.94 7.03
CA ASP A 77 3.80 -8.81 8.20
C ASP A 77 2.45 -9.47 8.54
N GLN A 78 1.33 -8.74 8.37
CA GLN A 78 -0.01 -9.32 8.57
C GLN A 78 -0.34 -10.40 7.54
N ILE A 79 0.06 -10.20 6.28
CA ILE A 79 -0.15 -11.21 5.22
C ILE A 79 0.75 -12.42 5.48
N TYR A 80 2.02 -12.22 5.82
CA TYR A 80 2.97 -13.29 6.11
C TYR A 80 2.50 -14.16 7.28
N LYS A 81 2.15 -13.54 8.41
CA LYS A 81 1.73 -14.23 9.63
C LYS A 81 0.39 -14.97 9.48
N LYS A 82 -0.45 -14.57 8.51
CA LYS A 82 -1.69 -15.26 8.16
C LYS A 82 -1.43 -16.55 7.37
N ASN A 83 -0.45 -16.55 6.48
CA ASN A 83 -0.07 -17.73 5.70
C ASN A 83 0.69 -18.79 6.53
N GLU A 84 1.32 -18.40 7.65
CA GLU A 84 2.03 -19.33 8.54
C GLU A 84 1.09 -20.11 9.49
N LYS A 85 -0.16 -19.65 9.65
CA LYS A 85 -1.19 -20.27 10.52
C LYS A 85 -2.23 -21.10 9.77
N THR A 86 -2.14 -21.18 8.44
CA THR A 86 -3.05 -21.98 7.58
C THR A 86 -2.30 -23.18 7.04
#